data_AF-A0A8B8AAL3-F1
#
_entry.id   AF-A0A8B8AAL3-F1
#
_cell.length_a   1.000
_cell.length_b   1.000
_cell.length_c   1.000
_cell.angle_alpha   90.00
_cell.angle_beta   90.00
_cell.angle_gamma   90.00
#
_symmetry.space_group_name_H-M   'P 1'
#
loop_
_entity.id
_entity.type
_entity.pdbx_description
1 polymer ?
#
loop_
_entity_poly.entity_id
_entity_poly.type
_entity_poly.pdbx_seq_one_letter_code
_entity_poly.pdbx_strand_id
1 'polypeptide(L)'
;MWNFGSYIVDALTEYNQPIMIYIPTYAGLRGGAWVVVDPTINPTYLEMYADELSRGGVLEPKGTVEIKFRRKDLEKTMQRLDKVAIQLADLHDTPGRMEEMNFITDILKWQSSREFFYWHLKRRLLERQLKKMKPFTHDVGIEGELNSMLHRWFVEDKGTIKAYLWKDEKAMVEWLTEQIREDSIDDAVSDNIRCLQREHVLQQVRSLIQDNPEVAMDSIVHITQNMTPSQWSEVSKTLANMDT
;
A
#
# COMPACT_ATOMS: atom_id res chain seq x y z
N MET A 1 -6.83 28.57 -16.17
CA MET A 1 -6.60 27.13 -16.44
C MET A 1 -5.55 26.57 -15.49
N TRP A 2 -4.36 27.19 -15.38
CA TRP A 2 -3.29 26.77 -14.44
C TRP A 2 -3.74 26.61 -12.98
N ASN A 3 -4.53 27.54 -12.45
CA ASN A 3 -5.02 27.47 -11.07
C ASN A 3 -5.93 26.25 -10.77
N PHE A 4 -6.57 25.66 -11.80
CA PHE A 4 -7.41 24.48 -11.59
C PHE A 4 -6.61 23.19 -11.56
N GLY A 5 -5.46 23.16 -12.24
CA GLY A 5 -4.56 22.01 -12.21
C GLY A 5 -3.92 21.81 -10.84
N SER A 6 -3.51 22.90 -10.19
CA SER A 6 -2.96 22.84 -8.83
C SER A 6 -3.99 22.34 -7.81
N TYR A 7 -5.25 22.75 -7.91
CA TYR A 7 -6.31 22.26 -7.01
C TYR A 7 -6.54 20.75 -7.10
N ILE A 8 -6.32 20.14 -8.27
CA ILE A 8 -6.40 18.67 -8.41
C ILE A 8 -5.26 18.03 -7.62
N VAL A 9 -4.03 18.53 -7.79
CA VAL A 9 -2.85 18.00 -7.08
C VAL A 9 -3.00 18.18 -5.57
N ASP A 10 -3.45 19.35 -5.11
CA ASP A 10 -3.70 19.63 -3.69
C ASP A 10 -4.75 18.65 -3.12
N ALA A 11 -5.87 18.48 -3.83
CA ALA A 11 -6.93 17.56 -3.40
C ALA A 11 -6.46 16.10 -3.36
N LEU A 12 -5.67 15.66 -4.34
CA LEU A 12 -5.13 14.29 -4.37
C LEU A 12 -4.09 14.06 -3.27
N THR A 13 -3.32 15.09 -2.92
CA THR A 13 -2.32 15.03 -1.83
C THR A 13 -3.00 14.86 -0.47
N GLU A 14 -4.11 15.57 -0.23
CA GLU A 14 -4.86 15.48 1.03
C GLU A 14 -5.81 14.28 1.11
N TYR A 15 -6.09 13.63 -0.03
CA TYR A 15 -7.03 12.52 -0.08
C TYR A 15 -6.50 11.31 0.67
N ASN A 16 -7.38 10.68 1.47
CA ASN A 16 -7.00 9.61 2.39
C ASN A 16 -7.74 8.29 2.12
N GLN A 17 -8.39 8.14 0.97
CA GLN A 17 -9.05 6.89 0.58
C GLN A 17 -8.43 6.37 -0.73
N PRO A 18 -8.56 5.07 -1.04
CA PRO A 18 -8.01 4.50 -2.26
C PRO A 18 -8.53 5.21 -3.51
N ILE A 19 -7.63 5.55 -4.43
CA ILE A 19 -7.88 6.16 -5.73
C ILE A 19 -7.32 5.22 -6.79
N MET A 20 -8.19 4.75 -7.67
CA MET A 20 -7.80 3.89 -8.80
C MET A 20 -8.04 4.66 -10.09
N ILE A 21 -6.96 5.00 -10.78
CA ILE A 21 -7.00 5.62 -12.09
C ILE A 21 -6.90 4.52 -13.12
N TYR A 22 -7.80 4.52 -14.10
CA TYR A 22 -7.78 3.55 -15.19
C TYR A 22 -7.85 4.26 -16.53
N ILE A 23 -6.92 3.94 -17.43
CA ILE A 23 -6.94 4.39 -18.82
C ILE A 23 -7.63 3.31 -19.67
N PRO A 24 -8.88 3.52 -20.12
CA PRO A 24 -9.65 2.50 -20.83
C PRO A 24 -9.12 2.19 -22.23
N THR A 25 -9.71 1.17 -22.87
CA THR A 25 -9.40 0.76 -24.24
C THR A 25 -9.48 1.95 -25.21
N TYR A 26 -8.44 2.11 -26.03
CA TYR A 26 -8.30 3.20 -27.01
C TYR A 26 -8.25 4.62 -26.43
N ALA A 27 -8.21 4.79 -25.11
CA ALA A 27 -8.01 6.09 -24.48
C ALA A 27 -6.52 6.45 -24.40
N GLY A 28 -6.25 7.75 -24.28
CA GLY A 28 -4.91 8.30 -24.17
C GLY A 28 -4.79 9.28 -23.01
N LEU A 29 -3.78 9.12 -22.14
CA LEU A 29 -3.44 10.09 -21.10
C LEU A 29 -2.12 10.80 -21.42
N ARG A 30 -2.14 12.13 -21.60
CA ARG A 30 -1.01 12.86 -22.17
C ARG A 30 -0.59 14.09 -21.40
N GLY A 31 0.72 14.39 -21.47
CA GLY A 31 1.30 15.67 -21.06
C GLY A 31 0.85 16.12 -19.67
N GLY A 32 0.36 17.36 -19.57
CA GLY A 32 -0.07 17.95 -18.30
C GLY A 32 -1.23 17.22 -17.62
N ALA A 33 -2.06 16.48 -18.37
CA ALA A 33 -3.14 15.69 -17.78
C ALA A 33 -2.59 14.48 -17.02
N TRP A 34 -1.47 13.89 -17.46
CA TRP A 34 -0.77 12.85 -16.71
C TRP A 34 -0.18 13.42 -15.41
N VAL A 35 0.51 14.56 -15.51
CA VAL A 35 1.23 15.16 -14.38
C VAL A 35 0.33 15.44 -13.19
N VAL A 36 -0.92 15.87 -13.42
CA VAL A 36 -1.85 16.22 -12.33
C VAL A 36 -2.56 15.02 -11.70
N VAL A 37 -2.39 13.81 -12.23
CA VAL A 37 -2.99 12.58 -11.71
C VAL A 37 -1.96 11.47 -11.50
N ASP A 38 -0.68 11.81 -11.50
CA ASP A 38 0.39 10.83 -11.38
C ASP A 38 0.36 10.15 -10.00
N PRO A 39 0.59 8.82 -9.91
CA PRO A 39 0.59 8.11 -8.64
C PRO A 39 1.59 8.61 -7.61
N THR A 40 2.68 9.24 -8.05
CA THR A 40 3.69 9.81 -7.15
C THR A 40 3.18 10.98 -6.32
N ILE A 41 2.03 11.57 -6.67
CA ILE A 41 1.36 12.61 -5.86
C ILE A 41 0.95 12.05 -4.50
N ASN A 42 0.43 10.81 -4.48
CA ASN A 42 -0.04 10.16 -3.26
C ASN A 42 0.18 8.64 -3.36
N PRO A 43 1.44 8.17 -3.21
CA PRO A 43 1.80 6.78 -3.49
C PRO A 43 1.17 5.76 -2.53
N THR A 44 0.64 6.22 -1.40
CA THR A 44 -0.07 5.37 -0.43
C THR A 44 -1.49 5.03 -0.88
N TYR A 45 -2.18 5.96 -1.54
CA TYR A 45 -3.60 5.80 -1.88
C TYR A 45 -3.88 5.74 -3.37
N LEU A 46 -2.95 6.21 -4.22
CA LEU A 46 -3.16 6.34 -5.66
C LEU A 46 -2.48 5.20 -6.41
N GLU A 47 -3.26 4.49 -7.21
CA GLU A 47 -2.82 3.45 -8.13
C GLU A 47 -3.28 3.78 -9.54
N MET A 48 -2.48 3.44 -10.54
CA MET A 48 -2.82 3.70 -11.94
C MET A 48 -2.69 2.43 -12.78
N TYR A 49 -3.70 2.19 -13.61
CA TYR A 49 -3.81 1.04 -14.49
C TYR A 49 -4.07 1.50 -15.91
N ALA A 50 -3.63 0.71 -16.87
CA ALA A 50 -3.81 1.01 -18.28
C ALA A 50 -4.36 -0.21 -19.02
N ASP A 51 -5.29 0.00 -19.94
CA ASP A 51 -5.74 -1.07 -20.84
C ASP A 51 -4.65 -1.44 -21.84
N GLU A 52 -4.58 -2.70 -22.28
CA GLU A 52 -3.64 -3.18 -23.31
C GLU A 52 -3.63 -2.32 -24.59
N LEU A 53 -4.77 -1.73 -24.94
CA LEU A 53 -4.94 -0.89 -26.14
C LEU A 53 -4.94 0.61 -25.85
N SER A 54 -4.66 1.01 -24.61
CA SER A 54 -4.53 2.42 -24.23
C SER A 54 -3.17 3.00 -24.64
N ARG A 55 -3.00 4.31 -24.48
CA ARG A 55 -1.74 5.02 -24.74
C ARG A 55 -1.44 6.09 -23.68
N GLY A 56 -0.17 6.40 -23.48
CA GLY A 56 0.29 7.27 -22.41
C GLY A 56 1.67 7.84 -22.71
N GLY A 57 1.86 9.14 -22.49
CA GLY A 57 3.11 9.81 -22.88
C GLY A 57 3.06 11.33 -22.84
N VAL A 58 4.22 11.98 -22.96
CA VAL A 58 4.36 13.43 -22.78
C VAL A 58 3.62 14.24 -23.85
N LEU A 59 3.63 13.75 -25.09
CA LEU A 59 3.01 14.41 -26.23
C LEU A 59 2.27 13.38 -27.08
N GLU A 60 1.28 13.82 -27.84
CA GLU A 60 0.71 12.97 -28.89
C GLU A 60 1.79 12.57 -29.91
N PRO A 61 1.67 11.40 -30.56
CA PRO A 61 2.65 10.94 -31.56
C PRO A 61 2.98 11.99 -32.63
N LYS A 62 1.99 12.77 -33.07
CA LYS A 62 2.18 13.88 -34.02
C LYS A 62 3.14 14.95 -33.50
N GLY A 63 2.96 15.40 -32.25
CA GLY A 63 3.81 16.42 -31.63
C GLY A 63 5.20 15.89 -31.27
N THR A 64 5.31 14.62 -30.88
CA THR A 64 6.62 13.97 -30.64
C THR A 64 7.46 13.92 -31.91
N VAL A 65 6.86 13.53 -33.05
CA VAL A 65 7.54 13.53 -34.35
C VAL A 65 7.97 14.95 -34.73
N GLU A 66 7.10 15.94 -34.57
CA GLU A 66 7.41 17.33 -34.94
C GLU A 66 8.61 17.92 -34.16
N ILE A 67 8.77 17.56 -32.89
CA ILE A 67 9.84 18.09 -32.02
C ILE A 67 11.14 17.28 -32.11
N LYS A 68 11.04 15.94 -32.05
CA LYS A 68 12.21 15.05 -32.03
C LYS A 68 12.71 14.68 -33.43
N PHE A 69 11.90 14.86 -34.47
CA PHE A 69 12.20 14.47 -35.84
C PHE A 69 12.27 15.72 -36.72
N ARG A 70 13.39 16.45 -36.63
CA ARG A 70 13.57 17.77 -37.26
C ARG A 70 13.84 17.64 -38.76
N ARG A 71 13.84 18.78 -39.48
CA ARG A 71 13.97 18.83 -40.95
C ARG A 71 15.08 17.95 -41.55
N LYS A 72 16.22 17.80 -40.87
CA LYS A 72 17.34 16.96 -41.30
C LYS A 72 17.04 15.45 -41.25
N ASP A 73 16.26 15.01 -40.27
CA ASP A 73 15.82 13.62 -40.12
C ASP A 73 14.61 13.33 -41.03
N LEU A 74 13.73 14.34 -41.18
CA LEU A 74 12.65 14.37 -42.17
C LEU A 74 13.19 14.22 -43.60
N GLU A 75 14.20 14.98 -44.02
CA GLU A 75 14.78 14.88 -45.37
C GLU A 75 15.39 13.49 -45.66
N LYS A 76 16.01 12.84 -44.65
CA LYS A 76 16.50 11.45 -44.76
C LYS A 76 15.38 10.40 -44.78
N THR A 77 14.24 10.69 -44.17
CA THR A 77 13.12 9.73 -43.98
C THR A 77 12.03 9.88 -45.05
N MET A 78 11.84 11.08 -45.59
CA MET A 78 11.05 11.37 -46.80
C MET A 78 11.60 10.63 -48.02
N GLN A 79 12.89 10.31 -48.03
CA GLN A 79 13.47 9.41 -49.03
C GLN A 79 13.09 7.93 -48.82
N ARG A 80 12.42 7.54 -47.72
CA ARG A 80 12.21 6.13 -47.39
C ARG A 80 10.82 5.71 -46.90
N LEU A 81 10.17 6.28 -45.86
CA LEU A 81 8.82 5.87 -45.41
C LEU A 81 8.34 6.66 -44.16
N ASP A 82 7.44 7.64 -44.32
CA ASP A 82 6.85 8.41 -43.20
C ASP A 82 5.95 7.56 -42.28
N LYS A 83 5.27 6.54 -42.81
CA LYS A 83 4.40 5.67 -42.01
C LYS A 83 5.16 4.88 -40.93
N VAL A 84 6.42 4.57 -41.18
CA VAL A 84 7.29 3.82 -40.26
C VAL A 84 7.72 4.70 -39.08
N ALA A 85 7.93 6.00 -39.29
CA ALA A 85 8.31 6.92 -38.23
C ALA A 85 7.17 7.12 -37.21
N ILE A 86 5.93 7.23 -37.69
CA ILE A 86 4.74 7.32 -36.83
C ILE A 86 4.56 6.04 -36.01
N GLN A 87 4.71 4.87 -36.65
CA GLN A 87 4.62 3.59 -35.94
C GLN A 87 5.71 3.43 -34.86
N LEU A 88 6.93 3.90 -35.14
CA LEU A 88 8.03 3.86 -34.17
C LEU A 88 7.74 4.77 -32.96
N ALA A 89 7.16 5.95 -33.18
CA ALA A 89 6.74 6.84 -32.10
C ALA A 89 5.61 6.22 -31.27
N ASP A 90 4.63 5.56 -31.90
CA ASP A 90 3.53 4.89 -31.17
C ASP A 90 4.02 3.73 -30.29
N LEU A 91 5.07 3.00 -30.74
CA LEU A 91 5.67 1.91 -29.97
C LEU A 91 6.22 2.39 -28.60
N HIS A 92 6.63 3.64 -28.52
CA HIS A 92 7.14 4.26 -27.30
C HIS A 92 6.06 4.64 -26.27
N ASP A 93 4.79 4.67 -26.68
CA ASP A 93 3.63 5.08 -25.88
C ASP A 93 2.76 3.90 -25.45
N THR A 94 3.30 2.68 -25.56
CA THR A 94 2.60 1.44 -25.26
C THR A 94 2.47 1.21 -23.74
N PRO A 95 1.39 0.56 -23.27
CA PRO A 95 1.21 0.22 -21.85
C PRO A 95 2.37 -0.62 -21.30
N GLY A 96 2.93 -1.53 -22.10
CA GLY A 96 4.12 -2.32 -21.73
C GLY A 96 5.30 -1.44 -21.32
N ARG A 97 5.52 -0.34 -22.02
CA ARG A 97 6.58 0.62 -21.66
C ARG A 97 6.24 1.45 -20.43
N MET A 98 4.97 1.75 -20.19
CA MET A 98 4.54 2.44 -18.97
C MET A 98 4.79 1.57 -17.73
N GLU A 99 4.49 0.27 -17.84
CA GLU A 99 4.73 -0.71 -16.79
C GLU A 99 6.23 -0.92 -16.55
N GLU A 100 7.03 -1.12 -17.60
CA GLU A 100 8.50 -1.26 -17.50
C GLU A 100 9.16 -0.07 -16.77
N MET A 101 8.59 1.12 -16.94
CA MET A 101 9.09 2.35 -16.31
C MET A 101 8.44 2.63 -14.94
N ASN A 102 7.59 1.72 -14.43
CA ASN A 102 6.83 1.83 -13.18
C ASN A 102 5.91 3.07 -13.10
N PHE A 103 5.39 3.53 -14.24
CA PHE A 103 4.41 4.62 -14.28
C PHE A 103 2.98 4.13 -14.00
N ILE A 104 2.72 2.85 -14.24
CA ILE A 104 1.46 2.17 -13.94
C ILE A 104 1.74 0.94 -13.09
N THR A 105 0.75 0.52 -12.32
CA THR A 105 0.80 -0.64 -11.43
C THR A 105 0.67 -1.94 -12.20
N ASP A 106 -0.24 -2.01 -13.17
CA ASP A 106 -0.48 -3.22 -13.99
C ASP A 106 -1.24 -2.87 -15.29
N ILE A 107 -1.15 -3.77 -16.26
CA ILE A 107 -1.89 -3.71 -17.53
C ILE A 107 -3.12 -4.60 -17.42
N LEU A 108 -4.30 -4.02 -17.64
CA LEU A 108 -5.57 -4.71 -17.48
C LEU A 108 -6.28 -4.93 -18.82
N LYS A 109 -7.03 -6.02 -18.91
CA LYS A 109 -7.99 -6.22 -20.00
C LYS A 109 -9.33 -5.61 -19.61
N TRP A 110 -9.90 -4.76 -20.47
CA TRP A 110 -11.21 -4.16 -20.25
C TRP A 110 -12.30 -5.16 -19.83
N GLN A 111 -12.35 -6.35 -20.43
CA GLN A 111 -13.40 -7.34 -20.17
C GLN A 111 -13.38 -7.87 -18.73
N SER A 112 -12.20 -7.99 -18.11
CA SER A 112 -12.02 -8.45 -16.73
C SER A 112 -11.80 -7.29 -15.74
N SER A 113 -11.64 -6.06 -16.22
CA SER A 113 -11.35 -4.88 -15.40
C SER A 113 -12.38 -4.65 -14.29
N ARG A 114 -13.67 -4.89 -14.56
CA ARG A 114 -14.74 -4.72 -13.57
C ARG A 114 -14.58 -5.65 -12.38
N GLU A 115 -14.30 -6.92 -12.64
CA GLU A 115 -14.11 -7.91 -11.59
C GLU A 115 -12.84 -7.61 -10.79
N PHE A 116 -11.75 -7.27 -11.49
CA PHE A 116 -10.51 -6.81 -10.88
C PHE A 116 -10.74 -5.63 -9.93
N PHE A 117 -11.30 -4.52 -10.41
CA PHE A 117 -11.51 -3.31 -9.59
C PHE A 117 -12.47 -3.55 -8.43
N TYR A 118 -13.48 -4.41 -8.60
CA TYR A 118 -14.38 -4.74 -7.50
C TYR A 118 -13.63 -5.39 -6.33
N TRP A 119 -12.86 -6.46 -6.60
CA TRP A 119 -12.13 -7.16 -5.55
C TRP A 119 -10.99 -6.29 -5.01
N HIS A 120 -10.28 -5.59 -5.88
CA HIS A 120 -9.16 -4.76 -5.48
C HIS A 120 -9.60 -3.59 -4.58
N LEU A 121 -10.63 -2.85 -4.98
CA LEU A 121 -11.16 -1.75 -4.17
C LEU A 121 -11.68 -2.26 -2.83
N LYS A 122 -12.37 -3.40 -2.84
CA LYS A 122 -12.89 -4.02 -1.62
C LYS A 122 -11.77 -4.41 -0.67
N ARG A 123 -10.67 -4.99 -1.16
CA ARG A 123 -9.48 -5.29 -0.37
C ARG A 123 -8.92 -4.02 0.28
N ARG A 124 -8.67 -2.97 -0.52
CA ARG A 124 -8.11 -1.69 -0.04
C ARG A 124 -8.98 -1.02 1.02
N LEU A 125 -10.31 -1.08 0.86
CA LEU A 125 -11.25 -0.55 1.85
C LEU A 125 -11.22 -1.35 3.15
N LEU A 126 -11.16 -2.68 3.08
CA LEU A 126 -11.06 -3.55 4.26
C LEU A 126 -9.73 -3.38 5.00
N GLU A 127 -8.60 -3.32 4.28
CA GLU A 127 -7.28 -3.02 4.86
C GLU A 127 -7.32 -1.69 5.62
N ARG A 128 -7.94 -0.66 5.03
CA ARG A 128 -8.12 0.64 5.69
C ARG A 128 -9.04 0.56 6.90
N GLN A 129 -10.15 -0.16 6.82
CA GLN A 129 -11.06 -0.35 7.96
C GLN A 129 -10.33 -1.02 9.12
N LEU A 130 -9.52 -2.05 8.83
CA LEU A 130 -8.70 -2.73 9.82
C LEU A 130 -7.70 -1.76 10.49
N LYS A 131 -6.99 -0.94 9.70
CA LYS A 131 -6.09 0.10 10.22
C LYS A 131 -6.81 1.10 11.14
N LYS A 132 -8.07 1.46 10.82
CA LYS A 132 -8.88 2.40 11.62
C LYS A 132 -9.40 1.79 12.91
N MET A 133 -9.92 0.56 12.87
CA MET A 133 -10.51 -0.10 14.04
C MET A 133 -9.46 -0.51 15.06
N LYS A 134 -8.29 -0.92 14.59
CA LYS A 134 -7.21 -1.44 15.42
C LYS A 134 -5.97 -0.57 15.17
N PRO A 135 -5.86 0.61 15.83
CA PRO A 135 -4.73 1.49 15.64
C PRO A 135 -3.46 0.75 16.06
N PHE A 136 -2.62 0.46 15.07
CA PHE A 136 -1.29 -0.07 15.28
C PHE A 136 -0.51 0.98 16.08
N THR A 137 0.28 0.51 17.05
CA THR A 137 1.11 1.37 17.90
C THR A 137 1.95 2.31 17.01
N HIS A 138 2.11 3.56 17.45
CA HIS A 138 2.61 4.70 16.65
C HIS A 138 4.00 4.49 16.00
N ASP A 139 4.70 3.40 16.35
CA ASP A 139 6.04 3.06 15.88
C ASP A 139 6.07 2.16 14.63
N VAL A 140 4.90 1.67 14.15
CA VAL A 140 4.80 0.95 12.86
C VAL A 140 4.71 1.98 11.73
N GLY A 141 5.80 2.73 11.55
CA GLY A 141 5.86 3.92 10.71
C GLY A 141 5.96 3.65 9.20
N ILE A 142 6.00 2.39 8.77
CA ILE A 142 6.16 2.06 7.35
C ILE A 142 5.01 1.18 6.90
N GLU A 143 4.23 1.64 5.92
CA GLU A 143 3.14 0.87 5.30
C GLU A 143 3.58 -0.51 4.78
N GLY A 144 4.87 -0.65 4.44
CA GLY A 144 5.51 -1.92 4.11
C GLY A 144 5.63 -2.90 5.29
N GLU A 145 5.78 -2.42 6.53
CA GLU A 145 5.80 -3.26 7.73
C GLU A 145 4.41 -3.85 7.98
N LEU A 146 3.36 -3.03 7.88
CA LEU A 146 1.99 -3.51 8.04
C LEU A 146 1.61 -4.55 6.98
N ASN A 147 1.96 -4.31 5.71
CA ASN A 147 1.74 -5.29 4.64
C ASN A 147 2.46 -6.61 4.94
N SER A 148 3.71 -6.54 5.42
CA SER A 148 4.48 -7.73 5.83
C SER A 148 3.86 -8.45 7.02
N MET A 149 3.33 -7.70 8.00
CA MET A 149 2.65 -8.26 9.17
C MET A 149 1.34 -8.95 8.79
N LEU A 150 0.52 -8.31 7.95
CA LEU A 150 -0.71 -8.90 7.45
C LEU A 150 -0.43 -10.16 6.62
N HIS A 151 0.63 -10.15 5.80
CA HIS A 151 1.06 -11.34 5.07
C HIS A 151 1.45 -12.48 6.02
N ARG A 152 2.23 -12.18 7.06
CA ARG A 152 2.58 -13.17 8.09
C ARG A 152 1.34 -13.74 8.78
N TRP A 153 0.41 -12.89 9.21
CA TRP A 153 -0.81 -13.33 9.89
C TRP A 153 -1.74 -14.14 9.00
N PHE A 154 -1.83 -13.79 7.71
CA PHE A 154 -2.55 -14.59 6.73
C PHE A 154 -1.95 -16.00 6.60
N VAL A 155 -0.63 -16.10 6.54
CA VAL A 155 0.06 -17.39 6.46
C VAL A 155 -0.07 -18.20 7.76
N GLU A 156 -0.06 -17.55 8.91
CA GLU A 156 -0.31 -18.18 10.21
C GLU A 156 -1.75 -18.74 10.32
N ASP A 157 -2.76 -18.01 9.82
CA ASP A 157 -4.17 -18.42 9.84
C ASP A 157 -4.50 -19.50 8.79
N LYS A 158 -4.16 -19.24 7.51
CA LYS A 158 -4.52 -20.14 6.38
C LYS A 158 -3.51 -21.26 6.15
N GLY A 159 -2.33 -21.18 6.75
CA GLY A 159 -1.23 -22.12 6.60
C GLY A 159 -0.31 -21.82 5.40
N THR A 160 0.94 -22.27 5.50
CA THR A 160 2.01 -22.04 4.50
C THR A 160 1.69 -22.57 3.10
N ILE A 161 0.91 -23.64 2.99
CA ILE A 161 0.48 -24.22 1.71
C ILE A 161 -0.38 -23.21 0.91
N LYS A 162 -1.17 -22.39 1.61
CA LYS A 162 -2.06 -21.40 1.01
C LYS A 162 -1.43 -20.01 0.87
N ALA A 163 -0.13 -19.86 1.15
CA ALA A 163 0.55 -18.56 1.06
C ALA A 163 0.44 -17.91 -0.34
N TYR A 164 0.35 -18.70 -1.40
CA TYR A 164 0.17 -18.18 -2.77
C TYR A 164 -1.14 -17.40 -2.95
N LEU A 165 -2.17 -17.68 -2.13
CA LEU A 165 -3.46 -16.97 -2.15
C LEU A 165 -3.36 -15.54 -1.63
N TRP A 166 -2.24 -15.13 -1.02
CA TRP A 166 -2.01 -13.74 -0.63
C TRP A 166 -2.08 -12.76 -1.82
N LYS A 167 -1.70 -13.25 -3.01
CA LYS A 167 -1.79 -12.50 -4.26
C LYS A 167 -3.19 -12.52 -4.88
N ASP A 168 -4.07 -13.41 -4.43
CA ASP A 168 -5.45 -13.48 -4.92
C ASP A 168 -6.33 -12.49 -4.15
N GLU A 169 -6.79 -11.45 -4.86
CA GLU A 169 -7.60 -10.38 -4.27
C GLU A 169 -8.87 -10.90 -3.62
N LYS A 170 -9.51 -11.92 -4.22
CA LYS A 170 -10.75 -12.50 -3.71
C LYS A 170 -10.53 -13.25 -2.40
N ALA A 171 -9.56 -14.18 -2.35
CA ALA A 171 -9.22 -14.90 -1.13
C ALA A 171 -8.83 -13.95 0.00
N MET A 172 -8.11 -12.87 -0.33
CA MET A 172 -7.74 -11.83 0.63
C MET A 172 -8.96 -11.08 1.18
N VAL A 173 -9.91 -10.71 0.32
CA VAL A 173 -11.16 -10.07 0.75
C VAL A 173 -11.98 -10.99 1.64
N GLU A 174 -12.09 -12.27 1.29
CA GLU A 174 -12.82 -13.27 2.08
C GLU A 174 -12.21 -13.37 3.48
N TRP A 175 -10.89 -13.53 3.57
CA TRP A 175 -10.18 -13.57 4.85
C TRP A 175 -10.32 -12.27 5.65
N LEU A 176 -10.07 -11.10 5.04
CA LEU A 176 -10.20 -9.81 5.74
C LEU A 176 -11.62 -9.58 6.26
N THR A 177 -12.63 -10.05 5.53
CA THR A 177 -14.04 -9.96 5.97
C THR A 177 -14.28 -10.84 7.20
N GLU A 178 -13.66 -12.02 7.29
CA GLU A 178 -13.71 -12.87 8.49
C GLU A 178 -13.08 -12.14 9.69
N GLN A 179 -11.92 -11.49 9.51
CA GLN A 179 -11.16 -10.80 10.58
C GLN A 179 -11.78 -9.48 11.09
N ILE A 180 -12.79 -8.97 10.39
CA ILE A 180 -13.49 -7.71 10.74
C ILE A 180 -14.84 -8.01 11.43
N ARG A 181 -15.34 -9.24 11.40
CA ARG A 181 -16.62 -9.59 12.01
C ARG A 181 -16.55 -9.54 13.54
N GLU A 182 -17.39 -8.71 14.16
CA GLU A 182 -17.46 -8.53 15.62
C GLU A 182 -17.82 -9.81 16.41
N ASP A 183 -18.52 -10.76 15.77
CA ASP A 183 -18.93 -12.03 16.40
C ASP A 183 -17.84 -13.12 16.39
N SER A 184 -16.66 -12.82 15.83
CA SER A 184 -15.58 -13.78 15.72
C SER A 184 -14.84 -13.93 17.05
N ILE A 185 -14.83 -15.14 17.59
CA ILE A 185 -14.21 -15.47 18.88
C ILE A 185 -12.68 -15.64 18.74
N ASP A 186 -12.20 -16.04 17.56
CA ASP A 186 -10.78 -16.32 17.25
C ASP A 186 -10.29 -15.43 16.09
N ASP A 187 -10.07 -14.15 16.40
CA ASP A 187 -9.47 -13.21 15.47
C ASP A 187 -7.94 -13.27 15.57
N ALA A 188 -7.30 -14.04 14.69
CA ALA A 188 -5.84 -14.10 14.58
C ALA A 188 -5.23 -12.68 14.49
N VAL A 189 -5.87 -11.76 13.77
CA VAL A 189 -5.42 -10.38 13.67
C VAL A 189 -5.58 -9.62 14.98
N SER A 190 -6.70 -9.78 15.70
CA SER A 190 -6.92 -9.11 17.00
C SER A 190 -5.92 -9.58 18.06
N ASP A 191 -5.68 -10.88 18.13
CA ASP A 191 -4.75 -11.46 19.09
C ASP A 191 -3.32 -11.02 18.81
N ASN A 192 -2.91 -11.04 17.55
CA ASN A 192 -1.61 -10.53 17.15
C ASN A 192 -1.43 -9.03 17.45
N ILE A 193 -2.47 -8.22 17.22
CA ILE A 193 -2.44 -6.79 17.58
C ILE A 193 -2.34 -6.59 19.09
N ARG A 194 -3.06 -7.40 19.89
CA ARG A 194 -2.96 -7.36 21.36
C ARG A 194 -1.56 -7.72 21.84
N CYS A 195 -0.94 -8.73 21.24
CA CYS A 195 0.44 -9.10 21.53
C CYS A 195 1.41 -7.96 21.23
N LEU A 196 1.24 -7.27 20.09
CA LEU A 196 2.08 -6.12 19.73
C LEU A 196 1.87 -4.93 20.64
N GLN A 197 0.62 -4.62 21.00
CA GLN A 197 0.32 -3.56 21.96
C GLN A 197 0.94 -3.85 23.32
N ARG A 198 0.87 -5.11 23.79
CA ARG A 198 1.52 -5.54 25.03
C ARG A 198 3.03 -5.35 24.96
N GLU A 199 3.67 -5.78 23.86
CA GLU A 199 5.11 -5.61 23.66
C GLU A 199 5.52 -4.13 23.65
N HIS A 200 4.77 -3.29 22.95
CA HIS A 200 5.03 -1.84 22.90
C HIS A 200 4.92 -1.18 24.27
N VAL A 201 3.87 -1.50 25.05
CA VAL A 201 3.73 -0.99 26.43
C VAL A 201 4.89 -1.45 27.31
N LEU A 202 5.33 -2.70 27.19
CA LEU A 202 6.48 -3.20 27.93
C LEU A 202 7.77 -2.47 27.53
N GLN A 203 7.97 -2.18 26.25
CA GLN A 203 9.10 -1.39 25.76
C GLN A 203 9.09 0.03 26.30
N GLN A 204 7.92 0.69 26.33
CA GLN A 204 7.76 2.02 26.94
C GLN A 204 8.05 2.01 28.45
N VAL A 205 7.53 1.01 29.18
CA VAL A 205 7.82 0.87 30.61
C VAL A 205 9.32 0.67 30.83
N ARG A 206 9.96 -0.16 30.00
CA ARG A 206 11.41 -0.40 30.07
C ARG A 206 12.21 0.87 29.81
N SER A 207 11.87 1.65 28.78
CA SER A 207 12.58 2.91 28.48
C SER A 207 12.39 3.92 29.60
N LEU A 208 11.18 4.07 30.14
CA LEU A 208 10.90 4.98 31.26
C LEU A 208 11.71 4.65 32.52
N ILE A 209 11.85 3.36 32.84
CA ILE A 209 12.66 2.90 33.99
C ILE A 209 14.17 3.08 33.71
N GLN A 210 14.62 2.88 32.47
CA GLN A 210 16.02 3.10 32.10
C GLN A 210 16.41 4.58 32.16
N ASP A 211 15.50 5.48 31.76
CA ASP A 211 15.73 6.92 31.77
C ASP A 211 15.64 7.52 33.20
N ASN A 212 14.87 6.88 34.10
CA ASN A 212 14.63 7.36 35.47
C ASN A 212 14.82 6.21 36.50
N PRO A 213 16.08 5.81 36.79
CA PRO A 213 16.36 4.67 37.65
C PRO A 213 15.88 4.85 39.10
N GLU A 214 15.76 6.09 39.60
CA GLU A 214 15.27 6.37 40.94
C GLU A 214 13.80 5.95 41.16
N VAL A 215 12.98 5.92 40.10
CA VAL A 215 11.55 5.59 40.19
C VAL A 215 11.32 4.07 40.17
N ALA A 216 12.35 3.28 39.87
CA ALA A 216 12.23 1.83 39.69
C ALA A 216 11.75 1.11 40.97
N MET A 217 12.34 1.45 42.11
CA MET A 217 11.99 0.83 43.39
C MET A 217 10.59 1.21 43.85
N ASP A 218 10.22 2.50 43.73
CA ASP A 218 8.89 2.99 44.07
C ASP A 218 7.82 2.35 43.16
N SER A 219 8.15 2.13 41.88
CA SER A 219 7.28 1.42 40.94
C SER A 219 7.06 -0.03 41.35
N ILE A 220 8.10 -0.75 41.77
CA ILE A 220 7.99 -2.14 42.27
C ILE A 220 7.11 -2.20 43.52
N VAL A 221 7.32 -1.27 44.47
CA VAL A 221 6.50 -1.20 45.69
C VAL A 221 5.03 -0.93 45.35
N HIS A 222 4.74 0.00 44.45
CA HIS A 222 3.38 0.31 44.03
C HIS A 222 2.71 -0.86 43.25
N ILE A 223 3.47 -1.55 42.40
CA ILE A 223 2.97 -2.73 41.66
C ILE A 223 2.64 -3.86 42.63
N THR A 224 3.54 -4.16 43.58
CA THR A 224 3.35 -5.24 44.56
C THR A 224 2.18 -4.99 45.52
N GLN A 225 1.88 -3.73 45.85
CA GLN A 225 0.71 -3.35 46.66
C GLN A 225 -0.63 -3.59 45.95
N ASN A 226 -0.66 -3.58 44.62
CA ASN A 226 -1.88 -3.74 43.81
C ASN A 226 -2.06 -5.19 43.28
N MET A 227 -1.14 -6.10 43.60
CA MET A 227 -1.20 -7.49 43.16
C MET A 227 -2.16 -8.33 44.02
N THR A 228 -2.79 -9.32 43.38
CA THR A 228 -3.55 -10.35 44.10
C THR A 228 -2.62 -11.35 44.80
N PRO A 229 -3.07 -12.04 45.88
CA PRO A 229 -2.24 -13.02 46.61
C PRO A 229 -1.69 -14.16 45.74
N SER A 230 -2.41 -14.55 44.68
CA SER A 230 -1.97 -15.56 43.71
C SER A 230 -0.83 -15.07 42.82
N GLN A 231 -0.93 -13.85 42.29
CA GLN A 231 0.14 -13.21 41.51
C GLN A 231 1.40 -13.01 42.35
N TRP A 232 1.24 -12.62 43.62
CA TRP A 232 2.36 -12.48 44.54
C TRP A 232 3.07 -13.80 44.81
N SER A 233 2.33 -14.91 44.94
CA SER A 233 2.92 -16.25 45.06
C SER A 233 3.77 -16.62 43.84
N GLU A 234 3.33 -16.27 42.63
CA GLU A 234 4.06 -16.53 41.39
C GLU A 234 5.32 -15.66 41.23
N VAL A 235 5.23 -14.37 41.58
CA VAL A 235 6.38 -13.45 41.62
C VAL A 235 7.40 -13.88 42.66
N SER A 236 6.97 -14.27 43.86
CA SER A 236 7.87 -14.73 44.93
C SER A 236 8.63 -16.01 44.53
N LYS A 237 7.97 -16.94 43.83
CA LYS A 237 8.61 -18.15 43.29
C LYS A 237 9.62 -17.84 42.18
N THR A 238 9.30 -16.92 41.29
CA THR A 238 10.22 -16.53 40.20
C THR A 238 11.44 -15.79 40.75
N LEU A 239 11.28 -14.89 41.72
CA LEU A 239 12.40 -14.23 42.40
C LEU A 239 13.28 -15.24 43.17
N ALA A 240 12.66 -16.18 43.90
CA ALA A 240 13.40 -17.22 44.62
C ALA A 240 14.20 -18.15 43.69
N ASN A 241 13.75 -18.34 42.44
CA ASN A 241 14.47 -19.10 41.42
C ASN A 241 15.58 -18.29 40.72
N MET A 242 15.62 -16.96 40.88
CA MET A 242 16.68 -16.09 40.35
C MET A 242 17.84 -15.91 41.33
N ASP A 243 17.62 -16.19 42.62
CA ASP A 243 18.64 -16.15 43.69
C ASP A 243 19.48 -17.44 43.81
N THR A 244 19.31 -18.39 42.88
CA THR A 244 20.14 -19.61 42.70
C THR A 244 20.89 -19.57 41.38
#